data_AF-A0A4P2R1K3-F1
#
_entry.id   AF-A0A4P2R1K3-F1
#
_cell.length_a   1.000
_cell.length_b   1.000
_cell.length_c   1.000
_cell.angle_alpha   90.00
_cell.angle_beta   90.00
_cell.angle_gamma   90.00
#
_symmetry.space_group_name_H-M   'P 1'
#
loop_
_entity.id
_entity.type
_entity.pdbx_description
1 polymer ?
#
loop_
_entity_poly.entity_id
_entity_poly.type
_entity_poly.pdbx_seq_one_letter_code
_entity_poly.pdbx_strand_id
1 'polypeptide(L)'
;MNTYRIVNGLGFVCFGVVAIALAGCAVDAADEDALVDDVVDEDVADAEQAMGVECAGAAATASFVGGINYTSPQSYNTTNCYKGVVLDVQGYSSLYAQNPSGSVFPGRTTVDWADSLPALADPDHVAKCESTYVAADLFEKVGSSWVYKTSKESLGVWTPFFDGGFCAGPGVSFSSEMQAGKTYRISATARTHKSSSAATRKLHVESREPVKAPR
;
A
#
# COMPACT_ATOMS: atom_id res chain seq x y z
N MET A 1 -0.10 -6.23 -60.98
CA MET A 1 -0.38 -7.68 -60.94
C MET A 1 -1.23 -7.92 -59.69
N ASN A 2 -2.56 -8.04 -59.84
CA ASN A 2 -3.30 -9.31 -59.96
C ASN A 2 -3.07 -10.22 -58.72
N THR A 3 -4.04 -10.71 -57.96
CA THR A 3 -5.51 -10.79 -58.08
C THR A 3 -6.07 -11.24 -56.72
N TYR A 4 -7.30 -10.86 -56.42
CA TYR A 4 -8.18 -11.41 -55.39
C TYR A 4 -8.25 -12.95 -55.40
N ARG A 5 -8.37 -13.56 -54.22
CA ARG A 5 -9.00 -14.88 -54.04
C ARG A 5 -10.11 -14.80 -53.01
N ILE A 6 -11.34 -14.80 -53.54
CA ILE A 6 -12.55 -15.22 -52.86
C ILE A 6 -12.57 -16.76 -52.91
N VAL A 7 -12.84 -17.41 -51.78
CA VAL A 7 -13.36 -18.78 -51.78
C VAL A 7 -14.72 -18.75 -51.12
N ASN A 8 -15.74 -18.91 -51.96
CA ASN A 8 -17.13 -19.16 -51.59
C ASN A 8 -17.27 -20.56 -50.99
N GLY A 9 -18.02 -20.67 -49.90
CA GLY A 9 -18.57 -21.90 -49.36
C GLY A 9 -19.99 -21.66 -48.88
N LEU A 10 -20.95 -21.95 -49.77
CA LEU A 10 -22.41 -21.91 -49.57
C LEU A 10 -22.89 -22.97 -48.55
N GLY A 11 -23.99 -22.67 -47.85
CA GLY A 11 -24.83 -23.67 -47.15
C GLY A 11 -25.73 -23.06 -46.06
N PHE A 12 -26.74 -22.26 -46.42
CA PHE A 12 -28.17 -22.63 -46.51
C PHE A 12 -28.96 -22.73 -45.17
N VAL A 13 -29.68 -21.64 -44.87
CA VAL A 13 -31.08 -21.50 -44.38
C VAL A 13 -31.54 -22.21 -43.09
N CYS A 14 -31.94 -21.42 -42.08
CA CYS A 14 -33.31 -21.46 -41.54
C CYS A 14 -33.71 -20.13 -40.87
N PHE A 15 -34.90 -19.69 -41.22
CA PHE A 15 -35.57 -18.44 -40.86
C PHE A 15 -35.90 -18.36 -39.37
N GLY A 16 -35.71 -17.18 -38.78
CA GLY A 16 -36.27 -16.79 -37.49
C GLY A 16 -36.56 -15.30 -37.52
N VAL A 17 -37.81 -14.96 -37.84
CA VAL A 17 -38.31 -13.59 -37.97
C VAL A 17 -38.22 -12.86 -36.62
N VAL A 18 -37.55 -11.71 -36.66
CA VAL A 18 -37.55 -10.68 -35.60
C VAL A 18 -38.95 -10.07 -35.49
N ALA A 19 -39.47 -10.00 -34.26
CA ALA A 19 -40.54 -9.07 -33.91
C ALA A 19 -40.08 -8.26 -32.70
N ILE A 20 -39.29 -7.21 -32.93
CA ILE A 20 -39.13 -6.11 -31.97
C ILE A 20 -40.07 -5.03 -32.46
N ALA A 21 -41.12 -4.81 -31.68
CA ALA A 21 -42.08 -3.75 -31.92
C ALA A 21 -41.39 -2.39 -31.82
N LEU A 22 -41.71 -1.55 -32.79
CA LEU A 22 -41.37 -0.13 -32.86
C LEU A 22 -41.82 0.60 -31.58
N ALA A 23 -40.85 1.15 -30.86
CA ALA A 23 -40.95 2.51 -30.32
C ALA A 23 -39.70 3.25 -30.85
N GLY A 24 -39.85 3.87 -32.02
CA GLY A 24 -38.76 4.53 -32.72
C GLY A 24 -39.28 5.53 -33.75
N CYS A 25 -39.38 6.78 -33.33
CA CYS A 25 -39.06 7.97 -34.11
C CYS A 25 -38.02 8.71 -33.24
N ALA A 26 -36.96 9.31 -33.75
CA ALA A 26 -36.97 10.18 -34.91
C ALA A 26 -35.57 10.31 -35.51
N VAL A 27 -35.60 10.67 -36.80
CA VAL A 27 -34.47 11.14 -37.59
C VAL A 27 -34.24 12.63 -37.35
N ASP A 28 -32.95 12.98 -37.31
CA ASP A 28 -32.25 14.24 -37.64
C ASP A 28 -32.94 15.60 -37.49
N ALA A 29 -32.22 16.54 -36.86
CA ALA A 29 -31.57 17.64 -37.58
C ALA A 29 -30.70 18.51 -36.66
N ALA A 30 -29.50 18.81 -37.17
CA ALA A 30 -28.77 20.08 -37.10
C ALA A 30 -28.51 20.78 -35.75
N ASP A 31 -27.21 20.95 -35.53
CA ASP A 31 -26.52 22.17 -35.08
C ASP A 31 -26.28 22.43 -33.59
N GLU A 32 -25.05 22.87 -33.39
CA GLU A 32 -24.46 23.63 -32.28
C GLU A 32 -24.11 22.94 -30.94
N ASP A 33 -22.85 23.15 -30.62
CA ASP A 33 -22.28 23.39 -29.30
C ASP A 33 -21.51 22.25 -28.62
N ALA A 34 -20.46 22.69 -27.96
CA ALA A 34 -19.37 21.93 -27.38
C ALA A 34 -19.81 20.87 -26.36
N LEU A 35 -18.92 19.90 -26.10
CA LEU A 35 -18.65 19.16 -24.84
C LEU A 35 -17.96 17.83 -25.24
N VAL A 36 -16.64 17.77 -25.41
CA VAL A 36 -15.63 17.49 -24.36
C VAL A 36 -16.19 16.64 -23.21
N ASP A 37 -15.85 15.34 -23.19
CA ASP A 37 -15.64 14.51 -22.00
C ASP A 37 -15.12 13.12 -22.43
N ASP A 38 -13.92 13.02 -22.98
CA ASP A 38 -12.71 12.57 -22.25
C ASP A 38 -12.91 12.26 -20.76
N VAL A 39 -13.76 11.27 -20.42
CA VAL A 39 -13.83 10.69 -19.07
C VAL A 39 -12.68 9.69 -18.89
N VAL A 40 -11.49 10.26 -18.71
CA VAL A 40 -10.43 9.89 -17.77
C VAL A 40 -10.55 8.47 -17.16
N ASP A 41 -9.95 7.47 -17.83
CA ASP A 41 -9.59 6.17 -17.22
C ASP A 41 -8.44 6.29 -16.17
N GLU A 42 -7.94 7.52 -15.92
CA GLU A 42 -6.95 7.83 -14.88
C GLU A 42 -7.54 7.87 -13.46
N ASP A 43 -8.85 8.09 -13.30
CA ASP A 43 -9.48 8.30 -11.98
C ASP A 43 -9.75 6.99 -11.19
N VAL A 44 -9.62 5.81 -11.81
CA VAL A 44 -9.74 4.52 -11.10
C VAL A 44 -8.36 4.04 -10.58
N ALA A 45 -7.27 4.44 -11.24
CA ALA A 45 -5.92 4.07 -10.84
C ALA A 45 -5.50 4.74 -9.51
N ASP A 46 -5.97 5.96 -9.24
CA ASP A 46 -5.67 6.71 -8.02
C ASP A 46 -6.40 6.18 -6.76
N ALA A 47 -7.42 5.34 -6.92
CA ALA A 47 -8.10 4.66 -5.81
C ALA A 47 -7.42 3.34 -5.39
N GLU A 48 -6.46 2.82 -6.17
CA GLU A 48 -5.90 1.49 -5.97
C GLU A 48 -4.66 1.43 -5.06
N GLN A 49 -4.02 2.56 -4.75
CA GLN A 49 -2.91 2.59 -3.78
C GLN A 49 -3.32 3.28 -2.49
N ALA A 50 -3.43 2.50 -1.42
CA ALA A 50 -3.70 3.00 -0.07
C ALA A 50 -2.61 3.94 0.48
N MET A 51 -1.41 3.90 -0.10
CA MET A 51 -0.25 4.77 0.15
C MET A 51 0.61 4.85 -1.11
N GLY A 52 1.29 5.98 -1.31
CA GLY A 52 2.17 6.22 -2.44
C GLY A 52 2.98 7.51 -2.30
N VAL A 53 3.57 7.98 -3.40
CA VAL A 53 4.44 9.16 -3.44
C VAL A 53 3.74 10.46 -3.02
N GLU A 54 2.43 10.52 -3.17
CA GLU A 54 1.55 11.61 -2.72
C GLU A 54 1.62 11.84 -1.21
N CYS A 55 1.94 10.79 -0.43
CA CYS A 55 2.17 10.89 1.02
C CYS A 55 3.32 11.84 1.38
N ALA A 56 4.23 12.12 0.44
CA ALA A 56 5.26 13.14 0.62
C ALA A 56 4.66 14.54 0.87
N GLY A 57 3.50 14.86 0.30
CA GLY A 57 2.81 16.14 0.44
C GLY A 57 1.80 16.21 1.59
N ALA A 58 1.53 15.10 2.26
CA ALA A 58 0.55 15.03 3.34
C ALA A 58 1.00 15.78 4.61
N ALA A 59 0.04 16.21 5.42
CA ALA A 59 0.34 16.69 6.76
C ALA A 59 0.80 15.51 7.65
N ALA A 60 1.79 15.75 8.51
CA ALA A 60 2.22 14.73 9.45
C ALA A 60 1.10 14.46 10.48
N THR A 61 0.75 13.18 10.64
CA THR A 61 -0.09 12.68 11.73
C THR A 61 0.57 12.95 13.09
N ALA A 62 1.89 12.80 13.17
CA ALA A 62 2.69 13.14 14.34
C ALA A 62 4.14 13.47 13.95
N SER A 63 4.79 14.28 14.78
CA SER A 63 6.17 14.72 14.58
C SER A 63 7.01 14.40 15.81
N PHE A 64 8.22 13.91 15.58
CA PHE A 64 9.16 13.46 16.60
C PHE A 64 10.54 14.07 16.39
N VAL A 65 11.39 13.97 17.42
CA VAL A 65 12.79 14.39 17.37
C VAL A 65 13.66 13.22 17.81
N GLY A 66 14.72 12.92 17.06
CA GLY A 66 15.65 11.83 17.37
C GLY A 66 15.13 10.44 17.01
N GLY A 67 13.96 10.03 17.50
CA GLY A 67 13.38 8.71 17.21
C GLY A 67 11.86 8.72 17.32
N ILE A 68 11.23 7.64 16.87
CA ILE A 68 9.78 7.51 16.81
C ILE A 68 9.32 6.49 17.85
N ASN A 69 8.21 6.79 18.52
CA ASN A 69 7.41 5.82 19.25
C ASN A 69 5.94 6.23 19.08
N TYR A 70 5.23 5.53 18.20
CA TYR A 70 3.87 5.87 17.80
C TYR A 70 3.02 4.62 17.66
N THR A 71 1.81 4.64 18.21
CA THR A 71 0.79 3.63 17.96
C THR A 71 -0.41 4.28 17.32
N SER A 72 -0.85 3.75 16.18
CA SER A 72 -2.02 4.29 15.49
C SER A 72 -3.34 3.89 16.17
N PRO A 73 -4.44 4.63 15.94
CA PRO A 73 -5.78 4.09 16.12
C PRO A 73 -6.04 2.91 15.16
N GLN A 74 -7.17 2.21 15.35
CA GLN A 74 -7.62 1.13 14.47
C GLN A 74 -7.89 1.62 13.03
N SER A 75 -8.46 2.83 12.94
CA SER A 75 -8.86 3.46 11.70
C SER A 75 -8.17 4.80 11.57
N TYR A 76 -7.53 5.03 10.42
CA TYR A 76 -6.83 6.26 10.08
C TYR A 76 -6.95 6.51 8.58
N ASN A 77 -6.99 7.79 8.26
CA ASN A 77 -6.98 8.31 6.90
C ASN A 77 -6.31 9.69 6.95
N THR A 78 -5.24 9.88 6.21
CA THR A 78 -4.53 11.17 6.18
C THR A 78 -4.77 11.84 4.83
N THR A 79 -5.11 13.12 4.83
CA THR A 79 -5.29 13.87 3.57
C THR A 79 -4.01 13.79 2.73
N ASN A 80 -4.16 13.43 1.45
CA ASN A 80 -3.06 13.15 0.51
C ASN A 80 -2.20 11.93 0.88
N CYS A 81 -2.70 11.02 1.70
CA CYS A 81 -2.06 9.73 2.00
C CYS A 81 -3.11 8.76 2.54
N TYR A 82 -3.92 8.18 1.63
CA TYR A 82 -5.23 7.57 1.93
C TYR A 82 -5.25 6.68 3.17
N LYS A 83 -5.16 5.37 3.16
CA LYS A 83 -5.20 4.58 4.42
C LYS A 83 -3.81 4.54 5.08
N GLY A 84 -3.19 5.70 5.25
CA GLY A 84 -1.84 5.86 5.78
C GLY A 84 -1.79 6.81 6.99
N VAL A 85 -0.84 6.56 7.88
CA VAL A 85 -0.33 7.57 8.81
C VAL A 85 0.96 8.16 8.25
N VAL A 86 1.26 9.41 8.60
CA VAL A 86 2.46 10.12 8.14
C VAL A 86 3.22 10.61 9.36
N LEU A 87 4.44 10.12 9.56
CA LEU A 87 5.24 10.41 10.75
C LEU A 87 6.52 11.13 10.33
N ASP A 88 6.74 12.32 10.87
CA ASP A 88 7.98 13.07 10.65
C ASP A 88 8.94 12.85 11.82
N VAL A 89 10.22 12.62 11.53
CA VAL A 89 11.29 12.59 12.54
C VAL A 89 12.39 13.56 12.16
N GLN A 90 12.61 14.54 13.02
CA GLN A 90 13.63 15.56 12.85
C GLN A 90 14.91 15.15 13.57
N GLY A 91 16.06 15.32 12.90
CA GLY A 91 17.37 15.05 13.49
C GLY A 91 17.48 13.62 14.03
N TYR A 92 17.28 12.62 13.17
CA TYR A 92 17.31 11.20 13.53
C TYR A 92 18.57 10.86 14.33
N SER A 93 18.41 10.24 15.49
CA SER A 93 19.48 10.08 16.48
C SER A 93 20.46 9.01 16.02
N SER A 94 21.76 9.24 16.29
CA SER A 94 22.78 8.21 16.13
C SER A 94 22.57 7.00 17.05
N LEU A 95 21.75 7.14 18.11
CA LEU A 95 21.34 6.02 18.96
C LEU A 95 20.53 4.96 18.21
N TYR A 96 19.83 5.34 17.13
CA TYR A 96 18.97 4.44 16.35
C TYR A 96 19.48 4.21 14.93
N ALA A 97 20.52 4.93 14.52
CA ALA A 97 21.20 4.71 13.25
C ALA A 97 22.04 3.42 13.32
N GLN A 98 22.29 2.81 12.16
CA GLN A 98 23.17 1.65 12.07
C GLN A 98 24.55 1.99 12.67
N ASN A 99 24.92 1.34 13.77
CA ASN A 99 26.25 1.46 14.34
C ASN A 99 27.20 0.51 13.59
N PRO A 100 28.28 1.00 12.94
CA PRO A 100 29.15 0.17 12.11
C PRO A 100 30.08 -0.81 12.86
N SER A 101 29.94 -1.02 14.17
CA SER A 101 30.87 -1.86 14.93
C SER A 101 30.25 -3.12 15.58
N GLY A 102 30.74 -4.30 15.18
CA GLY A 102 30.68 -5.55 15.96
C GLY A 102 29.41 -6.41 15.84
N SER A 103 29.32 -7.44 16.69
CA SER A 103 28.17 -8.38 16.82
C SER A 103 26.98 -7.73 17.55
N VAL A 104 26.49 -6.60 17.05
CA VAL A 104 25.36 -5.86 17.62
C VAL A 104 24.23 -5.86 16.59
N PHE A 105 23.00 -6.17 17.01
CA PHE A 105 21.84 -5.95 16.15
C PHE A 105 21.75 -4.45 15.87
N PRO A 106 21.69 -4.01 14.61
CA PRO A 106 21.73 -2.58 14.30
C PRO A 106 20.48 -1.88 14.85
N GLY A 107 20.65 -0.60 15.20
CA GLY A 107 19.54 0.30 15.45
C GLY A 107 18.64 0.35 14.21
N ARG A 108 17.34 0.47 14.42
CA ARG A 108 16.35 0.41 13.34
C ARG A 108 15.09 1.17 13.70
N THR A 109 14.41 1.70 12.69
CA THR A 109 13.01 2.08 12.81
C THR A 109 12.16 0.99 12.18
N THR A 110 11.23 0.42 12.93
CA THR A 110 10.30 -0.61 12.46
C THR A 110 8.89 -0.05 12.36
N VAL A 111 8.12 -0.61 11.43
CA VAL A 111 6.67 -0.47 11.35
C VAL A 111 6.12 -1.87 11.49
N ASP A 112 5.44 -2.14 12.59
CA ASP A 112 4.97 -3.46 12.99
C ASP A 112 3.44 -3.47 13.10
N TRP A 113 2.85 -4.64 12.83
CA TRP A 113 1.46 -4.90 13.17
C TRP A 113 1.25 -4.79 14.68
N ALA A 114 0.26 -4.00 15.10
CA ALA A 114 -0.02 -3.73 16.51
C ALA A 114 -1.45 -4.08 16.94
N ASP A 115 -2.13 -4.90 16.13
CA ASP A 115 -3.45 -5.44 16.45
C ASP A 115 -3.36 -6.92 16.85
N SER A 116 -4.46 -7.49 17.35
CA SER A 116 -4.52 -8.93 17.61
C SER A 116 -4.29 -9.72 16.32
N LEU A 117 -3.42 -10.72 16.37
CA LEU A 117 -3.21 -11.68 15.29
C LEU A 117 -4.20 -12.85 15.41
N PRO A 118 -4.51 -13.55 14.31
CA PRO A 118 -5.36 -14.73 14.34
C PRO A 118 -4.84 -15.79 15.30
N ALA A 119 -5.73 -16.32 16.12
CA ALA A 119 -5.45 -17.37 17.08
C ALA A 119 -5.70 -18.76 16.45
N LEU A 120 -5.10 -19.80 17.04
CA LEU A 120 -5.31 -21.20 16.62
C LEU A 120 -6.77 -21.63 16.58
N ALA A 121 -7.60 -21.06 17.45
CA ALA A 121 -9.02 -21.35 17.53
C ALA A 121 -9.84 -20.70 16.39
N ASP A 122 -9.25 -19.77 15.62
CA ASP A 122 -9.97 -19.13 14.52
C ASP A 122 -10.18 -20.11 13.36
N PRO A 123 -11.40 -20.18 12.80
CA PRO A 123 -11.59 -20.78 11.49
C PRO A 123 -10.77 -19.95 10.49
N ASP A 124 -10.00 -20.64 9.66
CA ASP A 124 -9.12 -20.05 8.63
C ASP A 124 -7.94 -19.22 9.19
N HIS A 125 -7.44 -19.54 10.39
CA HIS A 125 -6.32 -18.84 11.02
C HIS A 125 -5.09 -18.70 10.10
N VAL A 126 -4.78 -19.72 9.29
CA VAL A 126 -3.67 -19.69 8.33
C VAL A 126 -3.89 -18.59 7.29
N ALA A 127 -5.03 -18.63 6.58
CA ALA A 127 -5.33 -17.67 5.53
C ALA A 127 -5.47 -16.24 6.10
N LYS A 128 -6.08 -16.08 7.28
CA LYS A 128 -6.15 -14.77 7.95
C LYS A 128 -4.75 -14.25 8.29
N CYS A 129 -3.86 -15.10 8.80
CA CYS A 129 -2.49 -14.71 9.12
C CYS A 129 -1.75 -14.23 7.87
N GLU A 130 -1.79 -15.05 6.82
CA GLU A 130 -1.11 -14.79 5.55
C GLU A 130 -1.69 -13.59 4.79
N SER A 131 -2.93 -13.18 5.11
CA SER A 131 -3.52 -11.97 4.58
C SER A 131 -3.12 -10.69 5.33
N THR A 132 -2.69 -10.77 6.60
CA THR A 132 -2.31 -9.56 7.34
C THR A 132 -1.16 -8.84 6.64
N TYR A 133 -1.28 -7.52 6.47
CA TYR A 133 -0.39 -6.74 5.61
C TYR A 133 0.10 -5.49 6.31
N VAL A 134 1.39 -5.20 6.21
CA VAL A 134 2.01 -3.94 6.61
C VAL A 134 2.85 -3.41 5.45
N ALA A 135 2.78 -2.11 5.22
CA ALA A 135 3.69 -1.42 4.32
C ALA A 135 4.10 -0.05 4.86
N ALA A 136 5.25 0.43 4.41
CA ALA A 136 5.75 1.75 4.72
C ALA A 136 6.65 2.30 3.61
N ASP A 137 6.56 3.60 3.36
CA ASP A 137 7.49 4.34 2.50
C ASP A 137 8.35 5.28 3.34
N LEU A 138 9.59 5.45 2.90
CA LEU A 138 10.56 6.34 3.54
C LEU A 138 10.90 7.49 2.62
N PHE A 139 10.84 8.70 3.15
CA PHE A 139 11.26 9.94 2.49
C PHE A 139 12.33 10.65 3.33
N GLU A 140 13.36 11.18 2.70
CA GLU A 140 14.37 12.04 3.35
C GLU A 140 14.10 13.50 2.98
N LYS A 141 14.21 14.41 3.95
CA LYS A 141 14.15 15.84 3.67
C LYS A 141 15.48 16.32 3.10
N VAL A 142 15.46 16.84 1.87
CA VAL A 142 16.63 17.44 1.21
C VAL A 142 16.26 18.87 0.82
N GLY A 143 16.84 19.84 1.54
CA GLY A 143 16.43 21.24 1.44
C GLY A 143 14.99 21.42 1.93
N SER A 144 14.13 21.97 1.09
CA SER A 144 12.70 22.15 1.37
C SER A 144 11.81 20.98 0.94
N SER A 145 12.37 19.99 0.24
CA SER A 145 11.60 18.93 -0.43
C SER A 145 11.77 17.57 0.24
N TRP A 146 10.72 16.75 0.19
CA TRP A 146 10.76 15.34 0.56
C TRP A 146 11.18 14.51 -0.66
N VAL A 147 12.25 13.73 -0.52
CA VAL A 147 12.79 12.85 -1.56
C VAL A 147 12.52 11.41 -1.17
N TYR A 148 11.81 10.67 -2.02
CA TYR A 148 11.55 9.24 -1.83
C TYR A 148 12.87 8.45 -1.77
N LYS A 149 12.96 7.52 -0.80
CA LYS A 149 14.14 6.67 -0.59
C LYS A 149 13.84 5.22 -0.94
N THR A 150 12.78 4.67 -0.39
CA THR A 150 12.42 3.26 -0.56
C THR A 150 10.99 2.99 -0.06
N SER A 151 10.47 1.83 -0.41
CA SER A 151 9.21 1.27 0.09
C SER A 151 9.48 -0.17 0.55
N LYS A 152 8.82 -0.58 1.63
CA LYS A 152 8.89 -1.94 2.17
C LYS A 152 7.50 -2.42 2.51
N GLU A 153 7.22 -3.67 2.20
CA GLU A 153 5.98 -4.35 2.57
C GLU A 153 6.27 -5.74 3.12
N SER A 154 5.33 -6.25 3.93
CA SER A 154 5.42 -7.56 4.55
C SER A 154 4.01 -8.13 4.79
N LEU A 155 3.91 -9.45 4.71
CA LEU A 155 2.72 -10.22 5.04
C LEU A 155 2.96 -11.05 6.31
N GLY A 156 1.90 -11.34 7.05
CA GLY A 156 1.98 -12.30 8.15
C GLY A 156 2.36 -13.69 7.66
N VAL A 157 2.98 -14.47 8.53
CA VAL A 157 3.44 -15.83 8.20
C VAL A 157 2.95 -16.81 9.24
N TRP A 158 2.22 -17.83 8.80
CA TRP A 158 1.85 -18.92 9.68
C TRP A 158 3.06 -19.84 9.94
N THR A 159 3.39 -20.04 11.21
CA THR A 159 4.56 -20.81 11.64
C THR A 159 4.11 -22.11 12.30
N PRO A 160 4.31 -23.29 11.68
CA PRO A 160 3.77 -24.56 12.19
C PRO A 160 4.61 -25.24 13.30
N PHE A 161 5.71 -24.62 13.76
CA PHE A 161 6.76 -25.32 14.52
C PHE A 161 6.52 -25.56 16.03
N PHE A 162 5.45 -25.03 16.64
CA PHE A 162 5.15 -25.20 18.07
C PHE A 162 3.71 -25.66 18.26
N ASP A 163 3.45 -26.81 18.90
CA ASP A 163 2.14 -27.35 19.35
C ASP A 163 0.88 -26.66 18.79
N GLY A 164 0.66 -26.76 17.47
CA GLY A 164 -0.50 -26.22 16.77
C GLY A 164 -0.20 -25.08 15.79
N GLY A 165 0.89 -24.34 15.98
CA GLY A 165 1.34 -23.23 15.15
C GLY A 165 0.99 -21.84 15.72
N PHE A 166 1.59 -20.79 15.17
CA PHE A 166 1.24 -19.42 15.52
C PHE A 166 1.40 -18.48 14.32
N CYS A 167 0.66 -17.37 14.35
CA CYS A 167 0.83 -16.31 13.38
C CYS A 167 1.99 -15.39 13.78
N ALA A 168 3.04 -15.32 12.95
CA ALA A 168 4.04 -14.27 13.04
C ALA A 168 3.52 -13.04 12.29
N GLY A 169 3.26 -11.95 13.02
CA GLY A 169 2.72 -10.72 12.44
C GLY A 169 3.69 -10.04 11.48
N PRO A 170 3.18 -9.30 10.48
CA PRO A 170 4.01 -8.57 9.53
C PRO A 170 4.69 -7.38 10.20
N GLY A 171 5.89 -7.08 9.73
CA GLY A 171 6.65 -5.91 10.11
C GLY A 171 7.71 -5.59 9.05
N VAL A 172 8.03 -4.31 8.93
CA VAL A 172 9.09 -3.81 8.02
C VAL A 172 10.07 -2.94 8.80
N SER A 173 11.31 -2.85 8.32
CA SER A 173 12.42 -2.18 9.02
C SER A 173 13.24 -1.31 8.08
N PHE A 174 13.55 -0.08 8.48
CA PHE A 174 14.43 0.86 7.76
C PHE A 174 15.84 0.94 8.37
N SER A 175 16.44 -0.21 8.67
CA SER A 175 17.73 -0.29 9.37
C SER A 175 18.93 0.27 8.60
N SER A 176 18.89 0.25 7.26
CA SER A 176 20.01 0.64 6.39
C SER A 176 19.80 1.99 5.71
N GLU A 177 18.57 2.49 5.69
CA GLU A 177 18.18 3.65 4.89
C GLU A 177 18.14 4.96 5.70
N MET A 178 18.10 4.84 7.04
CA MET A 178 18.05 5.98 7.94
C MET A 178 19.42 6.26 8.58
N GLN A 179 19.93 7.46 8.36
CA GLN A 179 21.23 7.94 8.83
C GLN A 179 21.05 9.00 9.94
N ALA A 180 22.03 9.07 10.84
CA ALA A 180 22.01 10.04 11.93
C ALA A 180 22.05 11.50 11.41
N GLY A 181 21.38 12.41 12.14
CA GLY A 181 21.32 13.83 11.85
C GLY A 181 20.38 14.22 10.70
N LYS A 182 19.78 13.25 10.01
CA LYS A 182 18.87 13.48 8.89
C LYS A 182 17.43 13.65 9.36
N THR A 183 16.60 14.28 8.53
CA THR A 183 15.16 14.41 8.77
C THR A 183 14.44 13.47 7.81
N TYR A 184 13.53 12.66 8.35
CA TYR A 184 12.78 11.68 7.58
C TYR A 184 11.27 11.85 7.76
N ARG A 185 10.54 11.32 6.79
CA ARG A 185 9.11 11.10 6.83
C ARG A 185 8.85 9.65 6.51
N ILE A 186 7.94 9.04 7.27
CA ILE A 186 7.47 7.68 7.06
C ILE A 186 5.97 7.73 6.82
N SER A 187 5.52 7.27 5.66
CA SER A 187 4.12 6.85 5.48
C SER A 187 3.99 5.39 5.87
N ALA A 188 2.94 5.01 6.59
CA ALA A 188 2.77 3.63 7.03
C ALA A 188 1.30 3.20 7.06
N THR A 189 1.06 1.93 6.74
CA THR A 189 -0.26 1.29 6.78
C THR A 189 -0.17 -0.15 7.28
N ALA A 190 -1.20 -0.57 8.00
CA ALA A 190 -1.47 -1.94 8.37
C ALA A 190 -2.92 -2.27 8.00
N ARG A 191 -3.12 -3.37 7.29
CA ARG A 191 -4.42 -3.73 6.69
C ARG A 191 -4.67 -5.22 6.76
N THR A 192 -5.95 -5.57 6.78
CA THR A 192 -6.40 -6.98 6.75
C THR A 192 -5.98 -7.74 5.50
N HIS A 193 -5.66 -7.05 4.40
CA HIS A 193 -5.06 -7.56 3.18
C HIS A 193 -4.48 -6.41 2.35
N LYS A 194 -3.71 -6.72 1.31
CA LYS A 194 -2.98 -5.74 0.49
C LYS A 194 -3.87 -4.79 -0.32
N SER A 195 -5.12 -5.13 -0.58
CA SER A 195 -6.05 -4.30 -1.37
C SER A 195 -6.35 -2.95 -0.72
N SER A 196 -6.54 -1.88 -1.51
CA SER A 196 -6.98 -0.57 -1.02
C SER A 196 -8.34 -0.61 -0.32
N SER A 197 -9.21 -1.58 -0.67
CA SER A 197 -10.50 -1.78 -0.01
C SER A 197 -10.38 -2.34 1.42
N ALA A 198 -9.24 -2.96 1.76
CA ALA A 198 -9.01 -3.58 3.06
C ALA A 198 -9.21 -2.62 4.23
N ALA A 199 -9.84 -3.10 5.29
CA ALA A 199 -9.93 -2.34 6.54
C ALA A 199 -8.52 -2.15 7.13
N THR A 200 -8.25 -0.94 7.61
CA THR A 200 -7.04 -0.63 8.37
C THR A 200 -7.04 -1.34 9.73
N ARG A 201 -5.84 -1.49 10.27
CA ARG A 201 -5.54 -2.14 11.53
C ARG A 201 -4.48 -1.31 12.27
N LYS A 202 -4.38 -1.49 13.58
CA LYS A 202 -3.37 -0.79 14.38
C LYS A 202 -1.97 -1.15 13.88
N LEU A 203 -1.12 -0.14 13.80
CA LEU A 203 0.31 -0.29 13.60
C LEU A 203 1.07 0.39 14.72
N HIS A 204 2.30 -0.06 14.93
CA HIS A 204 3.26 0.57 15.81
C HIS A 204 4.51 0.93 15.02
N VAL A 205 4.99 2.15 15.20
CA VAL A 205 6.25 2.62 14.62
C VAL A 205 7.20 2.94 15.76
N GLU A 206 8.37 2.31 15.75
CA GLU A 206 9.34 2.43 16.84
C GLU A 206 10.77 2.52 16.31
N SER A 207 11.54 3.47 16.81
CA SER A 207 13.00 3.51 16.67
C SER A 207 13.65 2.80 17.85
N ARG A 208 14.40 1.74 17.58
CA ARG A 208 15.08 0.92 18.58
C ARG A 208 16.59 1.10 18.54
N GLU A 209 17.18 1.12 19.73
CA GLU A 209 18.63 1.16 19.89
C GLU A 209 19.27 -0.18 19.46
N PRO A 210 20.55 -0.17 19.04
CA PRO A 210 21.31 -1.38 18.83
C PRO A 210 21.34 -2.25 20.09
N VAL A 211 20.95 -3.52 19.97
CA VAL A 211 21.00 -4.48 21.09
C VAL A 211 22.18 -5.43 20.88
N LYS A 212 23.00 -5.60 21.91
CA LYS A 212 24.09 -6.59 21.88
C LYS A 212 23.50 -7.99 21.70
N ALA A 213 24.00 -8.75 20.71
CA ALA A 213 23.52 -10.11 20.50
C ALA A 213 23.75 -10.95 21.78
N PRO A 214 22.77 -11.77 22.20
CA PRO A 214 23.00 -12.74 23.27
C PRO A 214 24.14 -13.67 22.84
N ARG A 215 25.10 -13.88 23.74
CA ARG A 215 26.25 -14.77 23.53
C ARG A 215 25.82 -16.22 23.50
#